data_AF-A0A9Q0V205-F1
#
_entry.id   AF-A0A9Q0V205-F1
#
_cell.length_a   1.000
_cell.length_b   1.000
_cell.length_c   1.000
_cell.angle_alpha   90.00
_cell.angle_beta   90.00
_cell.angle_gamma   90.00
#
_symmetry.space_group_name_H-M   'P 1'
#
loop_
_entity.id
_entity.type
_entity.pdbx_description
1 polymer ?
#
loop_
_entity_poly.entity_id
_entity_poly.type
_entity_poly.pdbx_seq_one_letter_code
_entity_poly.pdbx_strand_id
1 'polypeptide(L)'
;MGVLITTALLCHYSIQTGLSGMSSKEGDASTKGGRGTNFDFSAYSSDLKSVLGISQLQLKWLWPLILEKFLDGLPDWSSTMGGSFHGCFHGILRLWSSVACYKEHNLIALYPDSGFLRTLDSSIKRNTAVIKKLKQINEEQREGLMEDLRNVNLSKFVSEAVTSICDAKLRTSDIQVAVQICSLLHQRYKDFSPSLVQGLLNVFFPGKSGEDLDVDKNSKAMKKRSTLKLLLELYFVGVTEDSSIFINIIKDLTSTENLKDRDNTPTNLTLLASFARQGRVFLGLPPSGQETQEEFLKGHSITIDQKKVFRKAFHTYYDGVAELLQSEHASLH
;
A
#
# COMPACT_ATOMS: atom_id res chain seq x y z
N MET A 1 29.05 -0.57 17.21
CA MET A 1 27.73 -1.16 16.90
C MET A 1 26.64 -0.62 17.81
N GLY A 2 26.65 -0.92 19.12
CA GLY A 2 25.68 -0.30 20.06
C GLY A 2 25.73 1.22 20.04
N VAL A 3 26.93 1.81 20.06
CA VAL A 3 27.14 3.27 19.99
C VAL A 3 26.52 3.90 18.73
N LEU A 4 26.62 3.27 17.55
CA LEU A 4 26.07 3.81 16.28
C LEU A 4 24.53 3.79 16.25
N ILE A 5 23.91 2.75 16.82
CA ILE A 5 22.45 2.65 16.95
C ILE A 5 21.96 3.66 17.98
N THR A 6 22.69 3.84 19.09
CA THR A 6 22.41 4.88 20.08
C THR A 6 22.60 6.27 19.50
N THR A 7 23.61 6.52 18.65
CA THR A 7 23.80 7.81 17.96
C THR A 7 22.69 8.09 16.96
N ALA A 8 22.21 7.10 16.20
CA ALA A 8 21.11 7.28 15.26
C ALA A 8 19.77 7.57 15.97
N LEU A 9 19.50 6.89 17.09
CA LEU A 9 18.30 7.10 17.90
C LEU A 9 18.38 8.41 18.72
N LEU A 10 19.55 8.80 19.23
CA LEU A 10 19.77 10.08 19.89
C LEU A 10 19.71 11.26 18.91
N CYS A 11 20.21 11.09 17.68
CA CYS A 11 20.10 12.09 16.62
C CYS A 11 18.63 12.28 16.20
N HIS A 12 17.86 11.18 16.12
CA HIS A 12 16.40 11.21 15.93
C HIS A 12 15.66 11.94 17.07
N TYR A 13 16.10 11.78 18.33
CA TYR A 13 15.47 12.41 19.51
C TYR A 13 15.82 13.91 19.69
N SER A 14 17.08 14.29 19.45
CA SER A 14 17.53 15.70 19.52
C SER A 14 16.91 16.58 18.43
N ILE A 15 16.62 16.02 17.26
CA ILE A 15 16.01 16.75 16.14
C ILE A 15 14.51 16.97 16.34
N GLN A 16 13.81 16.05 17.02
CA GLN A 16 12.37 16.19 17.31
C GLN A 16 12.05 17.15 18.47
N THR A 17 12.98 17.35 19.41
CA THR A 17 12.73 18.15 20.65
C THR A 17 13.31 19.56 20.62
N GLY A 18 14.07 19.93 19.59
CA GLY A 18 14.61 21.30 19.44
C GLY A 18 15.60 21.73 20.52
N LEU A 19 16.17 20.80 21.28
CA LEU A 19 17.16 21.09 22.32
C LEU A 19 18.56 21.20 21.71
N SER A 20 18.96 22.43 21.38
CA SER A 20 20.35 22.76 21.07
C SER A 20 21.18 22.82 22.36
N GLY A 21 21.92 21.75 22.68
CA GLY A 21 23.02 21.85 23.64
C GLY A 21 23.16 20.67 24.58
N MET A 22 23.77 19.59 24.11
CA MET A 22 24.47 18.66 24.98
C MET A 22 25.83 18.33 24.34
N SER A 23 26.87 18.92 24.93
CA SER A 23 28.27 18.65 24.59
C SER A 23 28.66 17.27 25.13
N SER A 24 29.30 16.46 24.29
CA SER A 24 29.88 15.18 24.68
C SER A 24 31.19 15.45 25.44
N LYS A 25 31.28 15.00 26.70
CA LYS A 25 32.57 14.79 27.34
C LYS A 25 32.99 13.34 27.10
N GLU A 26 33.98 13.16 26.24
CA GLU A 26 34.76 11.92 26.14
C GLU A 26 35.50 11.68 27.45
N GLY A 27 35.37 10.47 27.99
CA GLY A 27 36.13 9.97 29.12
C GLY A 27 36.79 8.64 28.73
N ASP A 28 38.12 8.63 28.88
CA ASP A 28 39.08 7.62 28.46
C ASP A 28 38.76 6.16 28.79
N ALA A 29 39.29 5.30 27.92
CA ALA A 29 39.25 3.85 28.01
C ALA A 29 40.00 3.30 29.24
N SER A 30 39.41 2.28 29.90
CA SER A 30 40.22 1.20 30.49
C SER A 30 39.43 -0.11 30.60
N THR A 31 39.94 -1.10 29.85
CA THR A 31 40.02 -2.55 30.11
C THR A 31 39.10 -3.16 31.18
N LYS A 32 38.17 -4.03 30.77
CA LYS A 32 38.08 -5.45 31.17
C LYS A 32 36.84 -6.13 30.55
N GLY A 33 37.04 -7.35 30.07
CA GLY A 33 36.00 -8.15 29.42
C GLY A 33 34.82 -8.51 30.33
N GLY A 34 33.65 -8.67 29.71
CA GLY A 34 32.44 -9.12 30.39
C GLY A 34 31.25 -9.11 29.44
N ARG A 35 30.67 -10.29 29.22
CA ARG A 35 29.44 -10.52 28.46
C ARG A 35 28.27 -9.72 29.05
N GLY A 36 27.40 -9.22 28.16
CA GLY A 36 26.02 -8.88 28.45
C GLY A 36 25.76 -7.42 28.85
N THR A 37 25.50 -6.55 27.88
CA THR A 37 24.72 -5.34 28.14
C THR A 37 23.24 -5.72 27.97
N ASN A 38 22.58 -6.09 29.08
CA ASN A 38 21.13 -6.06 29.15
C ASN A 38 20.70 -4.59 29.09
N PHE A 39 20.40 -4.12 27.88
CA PHE A 39 19.86 -2.79 27.65
C PHE A 39 18.33 -2.90 27.72
N ASP A 40 17.71 -2.19 28.68
CA ASP A 40 16.26 -2.22 28.87
C ASP A 40 15.58 -1.27 27.86
N PHE A 41 15.05 -1.86 26.79
CA PHE A 41 14.37 -1.16 25.70
C PHE A 41 12.86 -0.95 25.93
N SER A 42 12.34 -1.24 27.11
CA SER A 42 10.92 -1.01 27.44
C SER A 42 10.49 0.45 27.22
N ALA A 43 11.41 1.40 27.35
CA ALA A 43 11.20 2.83 27.13
C ALA A 43 10.94 3.23 25.66
N TYR A 44 11.45 2.49 24.68
CA TYR A 44 11.32 2.81 23.24
C TYR A 44 10.17 2.08 22.55
N SER A 45 9.52 1.19 23.30
CA SER A 45 8.44 0.34 22.83
C SER A 45 7.16 1.12 22.53
N SER A 46 6.88 2.24 23.20
CA SER A 46 5.72 3.09 22.89
C SER A 46 5.85 3.73 21.51
N ASP A 47 7.04 4.24 21.20
CA ASP A 47 7.27 5.09 20.04
C ASP A 47 7.36 4.26 18.76
N LEU A 48 7.99 3.08 18.83
CA LEU A 48 7.99 2.09 17.76
C LEU A 48 6.57 1.62 17.39
N LYS A 49 5.69 1.43 18.38
CA LYS A 49 4.29 1.05 18.13
C LYS A 49 3.47 2.18 17.54
N SER A 50 3.72 3.42 17.97
CA SER A 50 3.07 4.59 17.41
C SER A 50 3.45 4.78 15.93
N VAL A 51 4.73 4.58 15.59
CA VAL A 51 5.23 4.71 14.22
C VAL A 51 4.79 3.56 13.31
N LEU A 52 4.76 2.32 13.82
CA LEU A 52 4.44 1.13 13.02
C LEU A 52 2.97 0.72 13.08
N GLY A 53 2.18 1.28 14.01
CA GLY A 53 0.76 0.95 14.17
C GLY A 53 0.46 -0.47 14.68
N ILE A 54 1.46 -1.15 15.27
CA ILE A 54 1.40 -2.55 15.71
C ILE A 54 1.33 -2.67 17.24
N SER A 55 0.73 -3.76 17.74
CA SER A 55 0.61 -4.03 19.19
C SER A 55 1.93 -4.48 19.85
N GLN A 56 2.02 -4.46 21.19
CA GLN A 56 3.18 -4.99 21.95
C GLN A 56 3.51 -6.43 21.57
N LEU A 57 2.49 -7.27 21.41
CA LEU A 57 2.69 -8.65 20.98
C LEU A 57 3.32 -8.68 19.60
N GLN A 58 2.73 -7.98 18.62
CA GLN A 58 3.23 -7.93 17.25
C GLN A 58 4.67 -7.40 17.16
N LEU A 59 5.02 -6.39 17.94
CA LEU A 59 6.40 -5.88 18.01
C LEU A 59 7.36 -6.97 18.52
N LYS A 60 6.96 -7.75 19.52
CA LYS A 60 7.75 -8.84 20.09
C LYS A 60 7.95 -10.01 19.11
N TRP A 61 6.97 -10.26 18.24
CA TRP A 61 7.03 -11.27 17.16
C TRP A 61 7.85 -10.79 15.95
N LEU A 62 7.77 -9.49 15.62
CA LEU A 62 8.49 -8.87 14.50
C LEU A 62 9.96 -8.57 14.84
N TRP A 63 10.31 -8.44 16.13
CA TRP A 63 11.64 -8.03 16.58
C TRP A 63 12.80 -8.86 16.01
N PRO A 64 12.76 -10.20 16.01
CA PRO A 64 13.86 -11.00 15.46
C PRO A 64 14.06 -10.78 13.95
N LEU A 65 12.95 -10.60 13.20
CA LEU A 65 12.94 -10.41 11.75
C LEU A 65 13.38 -9.01 11.34
N ILE A 66 12.98 -7.98 12.11
CA ILE A 66 13.48 -6.61 11.94
C ILE A 66 14.98 -6.59 12.20
N LEU A 67 15.44 -7.26 13.25
CA LEU A 67 16.86 -7.29 13.62
C LEU A 67 17.70 -8.02 12.56
N GLU A 68 17.24 -9.17 12.07
CA GLU A 68 17.92 -9.97 11.03
C GLU A 68 18.04 -9.20 9.71
N LYS A 69 16.94 -8.61 9.22
CA LYS A 69 16.97 -7.83 7.96
C LYS A 69 17.69 -6.49 8.05
N PHE A 70 17.72 -5.87 9.23
CA PHE A 70 18.42 -4.60 9.44
C PHE A 70 19.94 -4.79 9.59
N LEU A 71 20.38 -5.97 10.05
CA LEU A 71 21.80 -6.32 10.16
C LEU A 71 22.40 -6.78 8.83
N ASP A 72 21.61 -7.44 7.96
CA ASP A 72 22.10 -7.95 6.66
C ASP A 72 22.12 -6.89 5.54
N GLY A 73 21.48 -5.73 5.75
CA GLY A 73 21.15 -4.78 4.68
C GLY A 73 21.86 -3.41 4.70
N LEU A 74 22.95 -3.20 5.44
CA LEU A 74 23.65 -1.91 5.50
C LEU A 74 24.88 -1.88 4.56
N PRO A 75 24.84 -1.17 3.41
CA PRO A 75 26.05 -0.76 2.71
C PRO A 75 26.78 0.34 3.49
N ASP A 76 28.08 0.51 3.24
CA ASP A 76 28.93 1.52 3.86
C ASP A 76 28.55 2.95 3.40
N TRP A 77 27.68 3.62 4.16
CA TRP A 77 27.05 4.91 3.80
C TRP A 77 27.87 6.15 4.17
N SER A 78 29.19 6.03 4.25
CA SER A 78 30.05 7.12 4.74
C SER A 78 30.19 8.32 3.80
N SER A 79 29.71 8.26 2.55
CA SER A 79 30.20 9.18 1.50
C SER A 79 29.18 10.02 0.72
N THR A 80 27.86 9.99 1.00
CA THR A 80 26.91 10.84 0.24
C THR A 80 25.84 11.50 1.12
N MET A 81 26.22 12.53 1.89
CA MET A 81 25.27 13.36 2.64
C MET A 81 24.82 14.59 1.82
N GLY A 82 23.54 14.60 1.44
CA GLY A 82 22.85 15.77 0.87
C GLY A 82 21.39 15.81 1.32
N GLY A 83 20.95 16.95 1.88
CA GLY A 83 19.71 17.11 2.66
C GLY A 83 18.37 16.83 1.98
N SER A 84 18.34 16.50 0.68
CA SER A 84 17.11 16.07 -0.02
C SER A 84 16.83 14.56 0.15
N PHE A 85 17.80 13.78 0.62
CA PHE A 85 17.68 12.33 0.81
C PHE A 85 16.78 11.98 2.01
N HIS A 86 16.68 12.86 3.00
CA HIS A 86 16.06 12.59 4.30
C HIS A 86 14.54 12.38 4.20
N GLY A 87 13.84 13.20 3.42
CA GLY A 87 12.39 13.05 3.20
C GLY A 87 12.04 11.81 2.36
N CYS A 88 12.81 11.52 1.32
CA CYS A 88 12.63 10.35 0.47
C CYS A 88 12.92 9.04 1.23
N PHE A 89 13.98 9.02 2.04
CA PHE A 89 14.34 7.85 2.85
C PHE A 89 13.27 7.53 3.90
N HIS A 90 12.77 8.54 4.63
CA HIS A 90 11.67 8.34 5.58
C HIS A 90 10.37 7.85 4.91
N GLY A 91 10.04 8.36 3.72
CA GLY A 91 8.88 7.91 2.95
C GLY A 91 9.03 6.46 2.48
N ILE A 92 10.20 6.09 1.96
CA ILE A 92 10.49 4.74 1.47
C ILE A 92 10.53 3.73 2.62
N LEU A 93 11.16 4.05 3.76
CA LEU A 93 11.24 3.12 4.90
C LEU A 93 9.87 2.86 5.55
N ARG A 94 9.03 3.90 5.68
CA ARG A 94 7.65 3.73 6.19
C ARG A 94 6.79 2.91 5.24
N LEU A 95 6.88 3.18 3.93
CA LEU A 95 6.16 2.42 2.91
C LEU A 95 6.62 0.94 2.90
N TRP A 96 7.94 0.70 2.98
CA TRP A 96 8.52 -0.64 2.95
C TRP A 96 8.17 -1.46 4.21
N SER A 97 8.29 -0.85 5.39
CA SER A 97 7.94 -1.52 6.66
C SER A 97 6.45 -1.84 6.74
N SER A 98 5.58 -0.94 6.26
CA SER A 98 4.13 -1.15 6.25
C SER A 98 3.73 -2.25 5.26
N VAL A 99 4.17 -2.17 4.00
CA VAL A 99 3.76 -3.12 2.96
C VAL A 99 4.33 -4.53 3.21
N ALA A 100 5.59 -4.66 3.64
CA ALA A 100 6.17 -5.95 3.98
C ALA A 100 5.48 -6.58 5.21
N CYS A 101 5.19 -5.79 6.24
CA CYS A 101 4.47 -6.25 7.43
C CYS A 101 3.04 -6.70 7.10
N TYR A 102 2.27 -5.91 6.32
CA TYR A 102 0.92 -6.32 5.93
C TYR A 102 0.92 -7.56 5.04
N LYS A 103 1.89 -7.67 4.11
CA LYS A 103 1.97 -8.81 3.20
C LYS A 103 2.11 -10.13 3.92
N GLU A 104 3.06 -10.24 4.84
CA GLU A 104 3.28 -11.49 5.57
C GLU A 104 2.02 -11.92 6.34
N HIS A 105 1.34 -10.97 6.99
CA HIS A 105 0.08 -11.25 7.68
C HIS A 105 -1.10 -11.59 6.75
N ASN A 106 -1.16 -10.98 5.56
CA ASN A 106 -2.24 -11.24 4.60
C ASN A 106 -2.06 -12.57 3.85
N LEU A 107 -0.81 -12.98 3.60
CA LEU A 107 -0.48 -14.29 3.02
C LEU A 107 -0.67 -15.43 4.03
N ILE A 108 -0.38 -15.16 5.30
CA ILE A 108 -0.60 -16.09 6.43
C ILE A 108 -1.88 -15.67 7.17
N ALA A 109 -2.98 -15.46 6.45
CA ALA A 109 -4.26 -15.09 7.06
C ALA A 109 -4.78 -16.26 7.93
N LEU A 110 -4.44 -16.25 9.21
CA LEU A 110 -5.00 -17.14 10.21
C LEU A 110 -6.36 -16.60 10.62
N TYR A 111 -7.41 -17.11 9.98
CA TYR A 111 -8.77 -16.71 10.32
C TYR A 111 -9.05 -16.98 11.80
N PRO A 112 -9.55 -15.99 12.55
CA PRO A 112 -9.81 -16.17 13.96
C PRO A 112 -10.86 -17.26 14.16
N ASP A 113 -10.74 -17.98 15.27
CA ASP A 113 -11.73 -19.00 15.61
C ASP A 113 -13.10 -18.38 15.93
N SER A 114 -14.12 -19.24 15.93
CA SER A 114 -15.48 -18.83 16.26
C SER A 114 -15.63 -18.30 17.69
N GLY A 115 -14.71 -18.64 18.60
CA GLY A 115 -14.69 -18.18 19.99
C GLY A 115 -14.32 -16.70 20.08
N PHE A 116 -13.24 -16.28 19.42
CA PHE A 116 -12.82 -14.89 19.29
C PHE A 116 -13.92 -14.03 18.65
N LEU A 117 -14.53 -14.50 17.55
CA LEU A 117 -15.59 -13.73 16.89
C LEU A 117 -16.83 -13.51 17.78
N ARG A 118 -17.08 -14.41 18.76
CA ARG A 118 -18.17 -14.25 19.74
C ARG A 118 -17.87 -13.22 20.82
N THR A 119 -16.60 -12.86 21.07
CA THR A 119 -16.26 -11.80 22.03
C THR A 119 -16.45 -10.40 21.47
N LEU A 120 -16.64 -10.28 20.16
CA LEU A 120 -16.82 -9.01 19.45
C LEU A 120 -18.29 -8.58 19.41
N ASP A 121 -18.52 -7.27 19.29
CA ASP A 121 -19.86 -6.69 19.25
C ASP A 121 -20.59 -7.05 17.95
N SER A 122 -21.64 -7.86 18.08
CA SER A 122 -22.49 -8.31 16.97
C SER A 122 -23.79 -7.50 16.85
N SER A 123 -23.93 -6.39 17.58
CA SER A 123 -25.13 -5.56 17.55
C SER A 123 -25.29 -4.90 16.19
N ILE A 124 -26.51 -4.95 15.65
CA ILE A 124 -26.85 -4.33 14.36
C ILE A 124 -26.51 -2.84 14.39
N LYS A 125 -26.80 -2.16 15.51
CA LYS A 125 -26.53 -0.73 15.68
C LYS A 125 -25.05 -0.40 15.46
N ARG A 126 -24.14 -1.13 16.10
CA ARG A 126 -22.69 -0.85 15.98
C ARG A 126 -22.16 -1.23 14.60
N ASN A 127 -22.58 -2.37 14.06
CA ASN A 127 -22.17 -2.83 12.73
C ASN A 127 -22.65 -1.85 11.63
N THR A 128 -23.91 -1.41 11.65
CA THR A 128 -24.42 -0.42 10.69
C THR A 128 -23.70 0.93 10.80
N ALA A 129 -23.29 1.35 12.00
CA ALA A 129 -22.49 2.55 12.18
C ALA A 129 -21.10 2.42 11.54
N VAL A 130 -20.44 1.28 11.70
CA VAL A 130 -19.14 0.99 11.06
C VAL A 130 -19.27 0.95 9.54
N ILE A 131 -20.30 0.27 9.01
CA ILE A 131 -20.57 0.19 7.56
C ILE A 131 -20.74 1.60 6.96
N LYS A 132 -21.46 2.50 7.64
CA LYS A 132 -21.58 3.90 7.19
C LYS A 132 -20.24 4.64 7.15
N LYS A 133 -19.37 4.42 8.14
CA LYS A 133 -18.02 5.01 8.16
C LYS A 133 -17.14 4.45 7.02
N LEU A 134 -17.29 3.18 6.66
CA LEU A 134 -16.58 2.58 5.52
C LEU A 134 -16.90 3.24 4.17
N LYS A 135 -18.05 3.90 4.03
CA LYS A 135 -18.38 4.68 2.82
C LYS A 135 -17.64 6.02 2.74
N GLN A 136 -17.05 6.48 3.84
CA GLN A 136 -16.39 7.78 3.98
C GLN A 136 -14.96 7.66 4.52
N ILE A 137 -14.19 6.69 4.01
CA ILE A 137 -12.80 6.47 4.42
C ILE A 137 -11.95 7.71 4.14
N ASN A 138 -11.26 8.19 5.17
CA ASN A 138 -10.31 9.31 5.10
C ASN A 138 -9.22 9.15 6.17
N GLU A 139 -8.10 9.85 5.99
CA GLU A 139 -6.95 9.81 6.92
C GLU A 139 -7.29 10.33 8.32
N GLU A 140 -8.10 11.39 8.42
CA GLU A 140 -8.45 12.03 9.69
C GLU A 140 -9.22 11.10 10.64
N GLN A 141 -10.05 10.21 10.09
CA GLN A 141 -10.87 9.26 10.85
C GLN A 141 -10.24 7.87 10.96
N ARG A 142 -9.01 7.69 10.46
CA ARG A 142 -8.32 6.38 10.41
C ARG A 142 -8.32 5.69 11.77
N GLU A 143 -7.85 6.36 12.82
CA GLU A 143 -7.67 5.74 14.13
C GLU A 143 -9.00 5.29 14.74
N GLY A 144 -10.02 6.15 14.71
CA GLY A 144 -11.34 5.83 15.24
C GLY A 144 -12.04 4.72 14.46
N LEU A 145 -11.91 4.70 13.13
CA LEU A 145 -12.49 3.65 12.29
C LEU A 145 -11.78 2.30 12.50
N MET A 146 -10.46 2.30 12.60
CA MET A 146 -9.69 1.08 12.88
C MET A 146 -10.02 0.49 14.24
N GLU A 147 -10.18 1.33 15.27
CA GLU A 147 -10.57 0.87 16.60
C GLU A 147 -11.99 0.29 16.61
N ASP A 148 -12.95 0.94 15.94
CA ASP A 148 -14.29 0.39 15.82
C ASP A 148 -14.30 -0.96 15.07
N LEU A 149 -13.55 -1.06 13.97
CA LEU A 149 -13.41 -2.30 13.20
C LEU A 149 -12.83 -3.42 14.05
N ARG A 150 -11.87 -3.14 14.93
CA ARG A 150 -11.27 -4.15 15.81
C ARG A 150 -12.31 -4.79 16.74
N ASN A 151 -13.31 -4.02 17.17
CA ASN A 151 -14.25 -4.39 18.21
C ASN A 151 -15.60 -4.94 17.72
N VAL A 152 -15.86 -4.95 16.40
CA VAL A 152 -17.13 -5.46 15.83
C VAL A 152 -16.99 -6.80 15.10
N ASN A 153 -18.07 -7.59 15.15
CA ASN A 153 -18.23 -8.80 14.35
C ASN A 153 -19.10 -8.53 13.11
N LEU A 154 -18.45 -8.35 11.97
CA LEU A 154 -19.06 -8.14 10.66
C LEU A 154 -19.35 -9.45 9.91
N SER A 155 -19.30 -10.63 10.54
CA SER A 155 -19.52 -11.91 9.83
C SER A 155 -20.85 -11.95 9.06
N LYS A 156 -21.88 -11.25 9.56
CA LYS A 156 -23.19 -11.13 8.91
C LYS A 156 -23.33 -9.93 7.96
N PHE A 157 -22.29 -9.10 7.86
CA PHE A 157 -22.31 -7.80 7.18
C PHE A 157 -21.11 -7.62 6.22
N VAL A 158 -20.39 -8.70 5.88
CA VAL A 158 -19.20 -8.64 5.03
C VAL A 158 -19.55 -8.04 3.66
N SER A 159 -20.68 -8.44 3.08
CA SER A 159 -21.15 -7.94 1.78
C SER A 159 -21.42 -6.43 1.82
N GLU A 160 -22.09 -5.93 2.85
CA GLU A 160 -22.38 -4.51 3.01
C GLU A 160 -21.12 -3.67 3.27
N ALA A 161 -20.16 -4.23 4.01
CA ALA A 161 -18.85 -3.63 4.21
C ALA A 161 -18.10 -3.51 2.87
N VAL A 162 -18.09 -4.58 2.06
CA VAL A 162 -17.50 -4.59 0.72
C VAL A 162 -18.16 -3.54 -0.17
N THR A 163 -19.50 -3.52 -0.25
CA THR A 163 -20.24 -2.51 -1.04
C THR A 163 -19.89 -1.09 -0.60
N SER A 164 -19.78 -0.84 0.71
CA SER A 164 -19.43 0.48 1.24
C SER A 164 -18.01 0.91 0.86
N ILE A 165 -17.05 -0.01 0.89
CA ILE A 165 -15.67 0.24 0.44
C ILE A 165 -15.63 0.49 -1.07
N CYS A 166 -16.34 -0.32 -1.85
CA CYS A 166 -16.45 -0.16 -3.31
C CYS A 166 -17.13 1.16 -3.70
N ASP A 167 -18.06 1.67 -2.91
CA ASP A 167 -18.71 2.97 -3.11
C ASP A 167 -17.86 4.16 -2.64
N ALA A 168 -16.90 3.95 -1.73
CA ALA A 168 -16.16 5.03 -1.09
C ALA A 168 -15.44 5.94 -2.09
N LYS A 169 -15.58 7.26 -1.91
CA LYS A 169 -14.90 8.27 -2.73
C LYS A 169 -13.50 8.53 -2.18
N LEU A 170 -12.55 7.67 -2.56
CA LEU A 170 -11.17 7.73 -2.07
C LEU A 170 -10.34 8.79 -2.82
N ARG A 171 -9.68 9.68 -2.08
CA ARG A 171 -8.58 10.50 -2.61
C ARG A 171 -7.28 9.70 -2.57
N THR A 172 -6.26 10.17 -3.28
CA THR A 172 -4.92 9.57 -3.28
C THR A 172 -4.33 9.43 -1.87
N SER A 173 -4.63 10.37 -0.97
CA SER A 173 -4.22 10.35 0.44
C SER A 173 -4.91 9.25 1.24
N ASP A 174 -6.13 8.88 0.88
CA ASP A 174 -6.98 7.96 1.66
C ASP A 174 -6.70 6.49 1.31
N ILE A 175 -5.90 6.23 0.26
CA ILE A 175 -5.59 4.87 -0.22
C ILE A 175 -4.92 4.02 0.85
N GLN A 176 -3.95 4.59 1.57
CA GLN A 176 -3.22 3.84 2.60
C GLN A 176 -4.13 3.42 3.76
N VAL A 177 -5.11 4.26 4.12
CA VAL A 177 -6.16 3.89 5.09
C VAL A 177 -7.02 2.75 4.58
N ALA A 178 -7.48 2.85 3.34
CA ALA A 178 -8.29 1.81 2.71
C ALA A 178 -7.55 0.46 2.68
N VAL A 179 -6.25 0.46 2.41
CA VAL A 179 -5.39 -0.75 2.44
C VAL A 179 -5.32 -1.37 3.84
N GLN A 180 -5.16 -0.55 4.89
CA GLN A 180 -5.15 -1.04 6.28
C GLN A 180 -6.49 -1.68 6.66
N ILE A 181 -7.60 -1.02 6.30
CA ILE A 181 -8.96 -1.53 6.53
C ILE A 181 -9.17 -2.85 5.79
N CYS A 182 -8.82 -2.91 4.50
CA CYS A 182 -8.98 -4.11 3.68
C CYS A 182 -8.10 -5.26 4.20
N SER A 183 -6.88 -4.99 4.66
CA SER A 183 -6.00 -6.00 5.25
C SER A 183 -6.60 -6.57 6.53
N LEU A 184 -7.12 -5.72 7.43
CA LEU A 184 -7.79 -6.18 8.65
C LEU A 184 -9.00 -7.05 8.34
N LEU A 185 -9.83 -6.65 7.39
CA LEU A 185 -11.03 -7.40 7.01
C LEU A 185 -10.68 -8.71 6.30
N HIS A 186 -9.65 -8.71 5.45
CA HIS A 186 -9.12 -9.90 4.79
C HIS A 186 -8.60 -10.94 5.78
N GLN A 187 -7.84 -10.51 6.79
CA GLN A 187 -7.34 -11.40 7.85
C GLN A 187 -8.45 -11.96 8.74
N ARG A 188 -9.60 -11.28 8.81
CA ARG A 188 -10.71 -11.67 9.69
C ARG A 188 -11.78 -12.50 8.98
N TYR A 189 -12.07 -12.23 7.71
CA TYR A 189 -13.19 -12.83 6.98
C TYR A 189 -12.72 -13.41 5.64
N LYS A 190 -12.80 -14.73 5.50
CA LYS A 190 -12.33 -15.46 4.31
C LYS A 190 -12.99 -14.99 3.00
N ASP A 191 -14.27 -14.67 3.05
CA ASP A 191 -15.04 -14.30 1.85
C ASP A 191 -14.89 -12.81 1.46
N PHE A 192 -14.12 -12.04 2.24
CA PHE A 192 -13.94 -10.60 2.01
C PHE A 192 -13.17 -10.30 0.72
N SER A 193 -11.97 -10.85 0.56
CA SER A 193 -11.10 -10.52 -0.57
C SER A 193 -11.71 -10.86 -1.94
N PRO A 194 -12.28 -12.06 -2.17
CA PRO A 194 -12.94 -12.38 -3.44
C PRO A 194 -14.09 -11.41 -3.76
N SER A 195 -14.91 -11.09 -2.76
CA SER A 195 -16.05 -10.16 -2.92
C SER A 195 -15.59 -8.73 -3.21
N LEU A 196 -14.54 -8.27 -2.51
CA LEU A 196 -13.94 -6.95 -2.73
C LEU A 196 -13.38 -6.82 -4.14
N VAL A 197 -12.58 -7.79 -4.59
CA VAL A 197 -11.98 -7.77 -5.93
C VAL A 197 -13.07 -7.71 -7.00
N GLN A 198 -14.12 -8.51 -6.88
CA GLN A 198 -15.26 -8.48 -7.81
C GLN A 198 -15.94 -7.10 -7.83
N GLY A 199 -16.20 -6.51 -6.64
CA GLY A 199 -16.80 -5.18 -6.55
C GLY A 199 -15.93 -4.07 -7.15
N LEU A 200 -14.61 -4.12 -6.97
CA LEU A 200 -13.68 -3.16 -7.57
C LEU A 200 -13.56 -3.33 -9.08
N LEU A 201 -13.64 -4.56 -9.61
CA LEU A 201 -13.61 -4.83 -11.04
C LEU A 201 -14.83 -4.27 -11.79
N ASN A 202 -15.99 -4.20 -11.14
CA ASN A 202 -17.20 -3.59 -11.72
C ASN A 202 -17.02 -2.11 -12.09
N VAL A 203 -16.02 -1.41 -11.54
CA VAL A 203 -15.67 -0.03 -11.92
C VAL A 203 -15.07 0.04 -13.33
N PHE A 204 -14.37 -1.01 -13.76
CA PHE A 204 -13.78 -1.12 -15.09
C PHE A 204 -14.73 -1.82 -16.07
N PHE A 205 -15.47 -2.81 -15.57
CA PHE A 205 -16.36 -3.67 -16.35
C PHE A 205 -17.79 -3.58 -15.80
N PRO A 206 -18.46 -2.41 -15.89
CA PRO A 206 -19.84 -2.30 -15.45
C PRO A 206 -20.70 -3.25 -16.31
N GLY A 207 -21.49 -4.10 -15.65
CA GLY A 207 -22.42 -4.99 -16.35
C GLY A 207 -23.46 -4.23 -17.18
N LYS A 208 -24.25 -4.95 -17.98
CA LYS A 208 -25.32 -4.39 -18.83
C LYS A 208 -26.51 -3.76 -18.06
N SER A 209 -26.44 -3.60 -16.74
CA SER A 209 -27.49 -2.96 -15.94
C SER A 209 -27.46 -1.44 -16.17
N GLY A 210 -28.34 -0.97 -17.05
CA GLY A 210 -28.43 0.40 -17.55
C GLY A 210 -28.94 1.45 -16.56
N GLU A 211 -28.32 1.59 -15.38
CA GLU A 211 -28.66 2.65 -14.41
C GLU A 211 -27.62 3.78 -14.33
N ASP A 212 -26.80 3.98 -15.37
CA ASP A 212 -25.60 4.82 -15.25
C ASP A 212 -25.53 5.99 -16.26
N LEU A 213 -26.71 6.49 -16.65
CA LEU A 213 -26.85 7.56 -17.65
C LEU A 213 -26.58 8.98 -17.12
N ASP A 214 -26.42 9.19 -15.81
CA ASP A 214 -26.31 10.55 -15.22
C ASP A 214 -25.10 10.78 -14.30
N VAL A 215 -24.08 9.91 -14.31
CA VAL A 215 -22.86 10.14 -13.52
C VAL A 215 -21.82 10.91 -14.37
N ASP A 216 -21.42 12.09 -13.88
CA ASP A 216 -20.37 12.95 -14.46
C ASP A 216 -19.15 12.12 -14.92
N LYS A 217 -18.78 12.25 -16.20
CA LYS A 217 -17.62 11.58 -16.83
C LYS A 217 -16.35 11.77 -15.99
N ASN A 218 -16.16 12.94 -15.40
CA ASN A 218 -14.99 13.23 -14.56
C ASN A 218 -15.02 12.43 -13.24
N SER A 219 -16.20 12.26 -12.63
CA SER A 219 -16.38 11.41 -11.45
C SER A 219 -16.04 9.95 -11.75
N LYS A 220 -16.46 9.42 -12.91
CA LYS A 220 -16.10 8.05 -13.35
C LYS A 220 -14.58 7.91 -13.55
N ALA A 221 -13.93 8.91 -14.16
CA ALA A 221 -12.48 8.93 -14.35
C ALA A 221 -11.72 8.93 -13.02
N MET A 222 -12.12 9.77 -12.06
CA MET A 222 -11.52 9.81 -10.72
C MET A 222 -11.70 8.48 -9.98
N LYS A 223 -12.88 7.86 -10.10
CA LYS A 223 -13.15 6.55 -9.51
C LYS A 223 -12.26 5.46 -10.10
N LYS A 224 -12.14 5.37 -11.43
CA LYS A 224 -11.21 4.41 -12.08
C LYS A 224 -9.77 4.60 -11.60
N ARG A 225 -9.31 5.85 -11.41
CA ARG A 225 -7.95 6.14 -10.92
C ARG A 225 -7.71 5.63 -9.50
N SER A 226 -8.60 5.95 -8.56
CA SER A 226 -8.44 5.52 -7.17
C SER A 226 -8.63 4.01 -7.02
N THR A 227 -9.56 3.40 -7.75
CA THR A 227 -9.74 1.94 -7.78
C THR A 227 -8.51 1.21 -8.33
N LEU A 228 -7.92 1.68 -9.44
CA LEU A 228 -6.71 1.03 -9.99
C LEU A 228 -5.54 1.09 -9.00
N LYS A 229 -5.38 2.24 -8.32
CA LYS A 229 -4.36 2.42 -7.31
C LYS A 229 -4.60 1.51 -6.10
N LEU A 230 -5.84 1.43 -5.62
CA LEU A 230 -6.19 0.51 -4.53
C LEU A 230 -5.92 -0.95 -4.90
N LEU A 231 -6.33 -1.40 -6.09
CA LEU A 231 -6.07 -2.77 -6.56
C LEU A 231 -4.57 -3.10 -6.57
N LEU A 232 -3.73 -2.19 -7.06
CA LEU A 232 -2.28 -2.36 -7.06
C LEU A 232 -1.72 -2.51 -5.63
N GLU A 233 -2.13 -1.63 -4.72
CA GLU A 233 -1.68 -1.69 -3.32
C GLU A 233 -2.14 -2.99 -2.63
N LEU A 234 -3.39 -3.40 -2.84
CA LEU A 234 -3.95 -4.67 -2.34
C LEU A 234 -3.19 -5.90 -2.86
N TYR A 235 -2.71 -5.84 -4.11
CA TYR A 235 -1.84 -6.87 -4.66
C TYR A 235 -0.47 -6.89 -3.97
N PHE A 236 0.15 -5.73 -3.76
CA PHE A 236 1.45 -5.64 -3.10
C PHE A 236 1.43 -5.98 -1.60
N VAL A 237 0.29 -5.78 -0.93
CA VAL A 237 0.08 -6.26 0.44
C VAL A 237 -0.50 -7.67 0.50
N GLY A 238 -0.65 -8.40 -0.61
CA GLY A 238 -1.10 -9.79 -0.60
C GLY A 238 -2.56 -10.02 -0.16
N VAL A 239 -3.43 -9.00 -0.24
CA VAL A 239 -4.88 -9.21 -0.08
C VAL A 239 -5.44 -9.96 -1.30
N THR A 240 -4.87 -9.71 -2.47
CA THR A 240 -5.08 -10.50 -3.69
C THR A 240 -3.74 -10.85 -4.31
N GLU A 241 -3.64 -12.04 -4.88
CA GLU A 241 -2.44 -12.51 -5.59
C GLU A 241 -2.70 -12.68 -7.10
N ASP A 242 -3.92 -12.38 -7.55
CA ASP A 242 -4.32 -12.58 -8.94
C ASP A 242 -3.86 -11.44 -9.84
N SER A 243 -2.69 -11.63 -10.45
CA SER A 243 -2.15 -10.71 -11.44
C SER A 243 -2.97 -10.61 -12.74
N SER A 244 -3.88 -11.56 -13.02
CA SER A 244 -4.72 -11.53 -14.22
C SER A 244 -5.72 -10.37 -14.21
N ILE A 245 -6.10 -9.88 -13.03
CA ILE A 245 -6.87 -8.65 -12.81
C ILE A 245 -6.29 -7.49 -13.64
N PHE A 246 -4.99 -7.25 -13.50
CA PHE A 246 -4.32 -6.16 -14.19
C PHE A 246 -4.17 -6.43 -15.69
N ILE A 247 -3.99 -7.69 -16.10
CA ILE A 247 -3.96 -8.04 -17.53
C ILE A 247 -5.29 -7.68 -18.20
N ASN A 248 -6.41 -8.00 -17.55
CA ASN A 248 -7.74 -7.71 -18.09
C ASN A 248 -8.00 -6.20 -18.17
N ILE A 249 -7.70 -5.46 -17.09
CA ILE A 249 -7.85 -4.00 -17.08
C ILE A 249 -6.97 -3.35 -18.16
N ILE A 250 -5.70 -3.75 -18.29
CA ILE A 250 -4.80 -3.15 -19.27
C ILE A 250 -5.24 -3.50 -20.69
N LYS A 251 -5.66 -4.74 -20.97
CA LYS A 251 -6.20 -5.11 -22.29
C LYS A 251 -7.40 -4.26 -22.68
N ASP A 252 -8.31 -4.00 -21.74
CA ASP A 252 -9.46 -3.12 -21.97
C ASP A 252 -9.01 -1.69 -22.26
N LEU A 253 -8.24 -1.08 -21.36
CA LEU A 253 -7.76 0.30 -21.51
C LEU A 253 -6.94 0.53 -22.80
N THR A 254 -6.25 -0.51 -23.28
CA THR A 254 -5.44 -0.49 -24.51
C THR A 254 -6.17 -0.99 -25.76
N SER A 255 -7.45 -1.31 -25.66
CA SER A 255 -8.26 -1.70 -26.83
C SER A 255 -8.29 -0.59 -27.88
N THR A 256 -8.16 -0.96 -29.15
CA THR A 256 -8.25 -0.02 -30.27
C THR A 256 -9.62 0.65 -30.38
N GLU A 257 -10.68 0.05 -29.81
CA GLU A 257 -11.99 0.68 -29.73
C GLU A 257 -11.96 1.95 -28.87
N ASN A 258 -11.17 1.95 -27.80
CA ASN A 258 -11.03 3.10 -26.92
C ASN A 258 -10.29 4.28 -27.59
N LEU A 259 -9.50 4.02 -28.64
CA LEU A 259 -8.85 5.09 -29.43
C LEU A 259 -9.84 5.86 -30.32
N LYS A 260 -11.00 5.28 -30.62
CA LYS A 260 -12.05 5.97 -31.39
C LYS A 260 -12.79 7.00 -30.51
N ASP A 261 -12.81 6.80 -29.20
CA ASP A 261 -13.37 7.73 -28.23
C ASP A 261 -12.32 8.78 -27.83
N ARG A 262 -12.31 9.89 -28.57
CA ARG A 262 -11.38 11.01 -28.37
C ARG A 262 -11.50 11.63 -26.98
N ASP A 263 -12.68 11.66 -26.38
CA ASP A 263 -12.90 12.24 -25.06
C ASP A 263 -12.33 11.36 -23.95
N ASN A 264 -12.39 10.03 -24.12
CA ASN A 264 -11.94 9.08 -23.11
C ASN A 264 -10.46 8.74 -23.22
N THR A 265 -9.85 8.93 -24.40
CA THR A 265 -8.43 8.65 -24.66
C THR A 265 -7.47 9.33 -23.66
N PRO A 266 -7.59 10.63 -23.32
CA PRO A 266 -6.75 11.28 -22.30
C PRO A 266 -6.87 10.65 -20.90
N THR A 267 -8.07 10.19 -20.54
CA THR A 267 -8.31 9.52 -19.26
C THR A 267 -7.62 8.15 -19.23
N ASN A 268 -7.75 7.36 -20.30
CA ASN A 268 -7.08 6.06 -20.41
C ASN A 268 -5.55 6.22 -20.40
N LEU A 269 -5.01 7.21 -21.12
CA LEU A 269 -3.58 7.53 -21.07
C LEU A 269 -3.10 7.86 -19.65
N THR A 270 -3.88 8.65 -18.91
CA THR A 270 -3.55 8.99 -17.51
C THR A 270 -3.55 7.75 -16.61
N LEU A 271 -4.52 6.85 -16.79
CA LEU A 271 -4.59 5.58 -16.05
C LEU A 271 -3.40 4.67 -16.38
N LEU A 272 -3.10 4.49 -17.67
CA LEU A 272 -1.99 3.67 -18.16
C LEU A 272 -0.63 4.22 -17.70
N ALA A 273 -0.43 5.54 -17.76
CA ALA A 273 0.79 6.17 -17.25
C ALA A 273 0.94 6.01 -15.74
N SER A 274 -0.16 6.14 -14.98
CA SER A 274 -0.16 5.91 -13.53
C SER A 274 0.18 4.45 -13.20
N PHE A 275 -0.42 3.50 -13.92
CA PHE A 275 -0.10 2.08 -13.80
C PHE A 275 1.37 1.79 -14.12
N ALA A 276 1.89 2.33 -15.22
CA ALA A 276 3.28 2.09 -15.62
C ALA A 276 4.30 2.62 -14.59
N ARG A 277 3.99 3.73 -13.92
CA ARG A 277 4.84 4.29 -12.85
C ARG A 277 4.85 3.43 -11.59
N GLN A 278 3.70 2.92 -11.16
CA GLN A 278 3.57 2.17 -9.91
C GLN A 278 3.83 0.66 -10.10
N GLY A 279 3.34 0.11 -11.20
CA GLY A 279 3.44 -1.29 -11.60
C GLY A 279 4.66 -1.62 -12.47
N ARG A 280 5.83 -1.01 -12.22
CA ARG A 280 7.05 -1.24 -13.03
C ARG A 280 7.41 -2.73 -13.16
N VAL A 281 7.17 -3.50 -12.10
CA VAL A 281 7.36 -4.96 -12.05
C VAL A 281 6.56 -5.71 -13.12
N PHE A 282 5.34 -5.23 -13.45
CA PHE A 282 4.49 -5.83 -14.47
C PHE A 282 5.02 -5.60 -15.88
N LEU A 283 5.72 -4.49 -16.10
CA LEU A 283 6.33 -4.15 -17.39
C LEU A 283 7.75 -4.73 -17.55
N GLY A 284 8.32 -5.28 -16.48
CA GLY A 284 9.73 -5.68 -16.45
C GLY A 284 10.69 -4.51 -16.53
N LEU A 285 10.24 -3.32 -16.10
CA LEU A 285 11.09 -2.15 -15.95
C LEU A 285 11.81 -2.22 -14.60
N PRO A 286 13.07 -1.76 -14.51
CA PRO A 286 13.78 -1.71 -13.25
C PRO A 286 13.02 -0.82 -12.25
N PRO A 287 13.07 -1.10 -10.95
CA PRO A 287 12.51 -0.22 -9.95
C PRO A 287 13.11 1.21 -10.03
N SER A 288 12.35 2.25 -9.69
CA SER A 288 12.90 3.61 -9.59
C SER A 288 13.53 3.77 -8.21
N GLY A 289 14.82 3.43 -8.09
CA GLY A 289 15.56 3.43 -6.82
C GLY A 289 16.23 2.08 -6.57
N GLN A 290 17.39 2.11 -5.91
CA GLN A 290 18.40 1.04 -5.73
C GLN A 290 17.87 -0.39 -5.43
N GLU A 291 18.76 -1.36 -5.65
CA GLU A 291 18.72 -2.83 -5.47
C GLU A 291 17.77 -3.37 -4.36
N THR A 292 17.53 -2.62 -3.28
CA THR A 292 16.57 -2.94 -2.21
C THR A 292 15.12 -3.15 -2.69
N GLN A 293 14.69 -2.52 -3.80
CA GLN A 293 13.36 -2.75 -4.37
C GLN A 293 13.28 -4.09 -5.14
N GLU A 294 14.39 -4.62 -5.67
CA GLU A 294 14.37 -5.86 -6.46
C GLU A 294 14.05 -7.08 -5.59
N GLU A 295 14.58 -7.14 -4.37
CA GLU A 295 14.35 -8.26 -3.46
C GLU A 295 12.90 -8.29 -2.92
N PHE A 296 12.31 -7.11 -2.69
CA PHE A 296 10.89 -6.94 -2.34
C PHE A 296 9.95 -7.38 -3.49
N LEU A 297 10.35 -7.15 -4.73
CA LEU A 297 9.58 -7.51 -5.93
C LEU A 297 9.79 -8.97 -6.38
N LYS A 298 10.86 -9.65 -5.94
CA LYS A 298 11.07 -11.09 -6.21
C LYS A 298 9.89 -11.95 -5.72
N GLY A 299 9.30 -11.61 -4.57
CA GLY A 299 8.10 -12.28 -4.04
C GLY A 299 6.77 -11.86 -4.70
N HIS A 300 6.80 -11.00 -5.72
CA HIS A 300 5.65 -10.48 -6.47
C HIS A 300 5.84 -10.64 -7.98
N SER A 301 6.83 -11.42 -8.40
CA SER A 301 7.22 -11.52 -9.80
C SER A 301 6.12 -12.25 -10.58
N ILE A 302 5.42 -11.50 -11.44
CA ILE A 302 4.61 -12.11 -12.48
C ILE A 302 5.48 -12.85 -13.48
N THR A 303 4.90 -13.84 -14.16
CA THR A 303 5.62 -14.68 -15.13
C THR A 303 6.18 -13.85 -16.29
N ILE A 304 7.22 -14.36 -16.94
CA ILE A 304 7.82 -13.72 -18.12
C ILE A 304 6.77 -13.52 -19.22
N ASP A 305 5.86 -14.47 -19.39
CA ASP A 305 4.82 -14.38 -20.42
C ASP A 305 3.76 -13.34 -20.08
N GLN A 306 3.36 -13.21 -18.81
CA GLN A 306 2.51 -12.10 -18.39
C GLN A 306 3.18 -10.74 -18.63
N LYS A 307 4.50 -10.60 -18.34
CA LYS A 307 5.26 -9.38 -18.63
C LYS A 307 5.26 -9.05 -20.13
N LYS A 308 5.38 -10.07 -21.00
CA LYS A 308 5.28 -9.89 -22.45
C LYS A 308 3.88 -9.37 -22.86
N VAL A 309 2.82 -9.86 -22.23
CA VAL A 309 1.45 -9.38 -22.48
C VAL A 309 1.31 -7.90 -22.14
N PHE A 310 1.77 -7.46 -20.97
CA PHE A 310 1.75 -6.04 -20.60
C PHE A 310 2.57 -5.20 -21.59
N ARG A 311 3.81 -5.59 -21.89
CA ARG A 311 4.65 -4.84 -22.83
C ARG A 311 4.00 -4.73 -24.21
N LYS A 312 3.46 -5.83 -24.75
CA LYS A 312 2.80 -5.81 -26.06
C LYS A 312 1.61 -4.84 -26.06
N ALA A 313 0.75 -4.91 -25.05
CA ALA A 313 -0.41 -4.02 -24.94
C ALA A 313 0.00 -2.53 -24.89
N PHE A 314 1.01 -2.19 -24.09
CA PHE A 314 1.50 -0.81 -23.99
C PHE A 314 2.16 -0.31 -25.29
N HIS A 315 2.98 -1.13 -25.96
CA HIS A 315 3.59 -0.72 -27.23
C HIS A 315 2.55 -0.50 -28.32
N THR A 316 1.63 -1.46 -28.50
CA THR A 316 0.56 -1.32 -29.51
C THR A 316 -0.31 -0.09 -29.25
N TYR A 317 -0.65 0.20 -27.99
CA TYR A 317 -1.42 1.40 -27.67
C TYR A 317 -0.61 2.69 -27.86
N TYR A 318 0.68 2.68 -27.50
CA TYR A 318 1.57 3.81 -27.74
C TYR A 318 1.66 4.16 -29.22
N ASP A 319 1.87 3.17 -30.09
CA ASP A 319 1.94 3.37 -31.54
C ASP A 319 0.63 3.98 -32.07
N GLY A 320 -0.53 3.43 -31.68
CA GLY A 320 -1.83 3.96 -32.08
C GLY A 320 -2.12 5.37 -31.57
N VAL A 321 -1.71 5.71 -30.35
CA VAL A 321 -1.83 7.08 -29.81
C VAL A 321 -0.87 8.05 -30.51
N ALA A 322 0.34 7.60 -30.85
CA ALA A 322 1.31 8.42 -31.57
C ALA A 322 0.80 8.78 -32.97
N GLU A 323 0.23 7.81 -33.70
CA GLU A 323 -0.43 8.05 -34.99
C GLU A 323 -1.60 9.03 -34.85
N LEU A 324 -2.46 8.83 -33.84
CA LEU A 324 -3.57 9.74 -33.56
C LEU A 324 -3.05 11.17 -33.29
N LEU A 325 -2.03 11.32 -32.44
CA LEU A 325 -1.44 12.62 -32.12
C LEU A 325 -0.83 13.30 -33.35
N GLN A 326 -0.15 12.55 -34.22
CA GLN A 326 0.38 13.08 -35.47
C GLN A 326 -0.74 13.55 -36.41
N SER A 327 -1.85 12.79 -36.49
CA SER A 327 -3.01 13.17 -37.31
C SER A 327 -3.69 14.44 -36.80
N GLU A 328 -3.85 14.57 -35.47
CA GLU A 328 -4.39 15.78 -34.84
C GLU A 328 -3.47 16.98 -35.08
N HIS A 329 -2.16 16.80 -34.90
CA HIS A 329 -1.19 17.85 -35.15
C HIS A 329 -1.21 18.35 -36.60
N ALA A 330 -1.32 17.42 -37.57
CA ALA A 330 -1.44 17.77 -38.98
C ALA A 330 -2.73 18.54 -39.30
N SER A 331 -3.83 18.28 -38.58
CA SER A 331 -5.11 18.98 -38.76
C SER A 331 -5.16 20.40 -38.18
N LEU A 332 -4.17 20.77 -37.36
CA LEU A 332 -4.04 22.11 -36.78
C LEU A 332 -3.37 23.12 -37.74
N HIS A 333 -2.86 22.66 -38.88
CA HIS A 333 -2.15 23.44 -39.89
C HIS A 333 -2.96 23.56 -41.18
#